data_AF-A0A451A9M1-F1
#
_entry.id   AF-A0A451A9M1-F1
#
_cell.length_a   1.000
_cell.length_b   1.000
_cell.length_c   1.000
_cell.angle_alpha   90.00
_cell.angle_beta   90.00
_cell.angle_gamma   90.00
#
_symmetry.space_group_name_H-M   'P 1'
#
loop_
_entity.id
_entity.type
_entity.pdbx_description
1 polymer ?
#
loop_
_entity_poly.entity_id
_entity_poly.type
_entity_poly.pdbx_seq_one_letter_code
_entity_poly.pdbx_strand_id
1 'polypeptide(L)'
;MKVRAENLGALHQAEFTLGDLTIICGENNTGKTYATYALYGFLSFWKRDIPIEIPKKTIGELLSDGAVVIDITEYQEKALSFLEDGCSAYNKRLPMIFAAPEKNFEKSTFLIEVEPDEIHLSEEYENLVQSANSKLFSITKAQDKLDLIVTLLMEREALKVPQGVIAQVIGDVLKEILFGSLFPTPFIVSAERTGAAIFRKELDFARNRLLEEIGKGDKNMDPMDLFFKVHKDYALPVKQNVDFTRQLESTSKETSFIAENQVLPVLAYLVDSAVRSFLP
;
A
#
# COMPACT_ATOMS: atom_id res chain seq x y z
N MET A 1 8.50 -14.77 3.73
CA MET A 1 8.17 -13.59 4.55
C MET A 1 7.58 -14.02 5.89
N LYS A 2 8.27 -13.65 6.98
CA LYS A 2 7.81 -13.79 8.36
C LYS A 2 7.58 -12.40 8.97
N VAL A 3 6.48 -12.25 9.69
CA VAL A 3 6.07 -11.02 10.37
C VAL A 3 6.36 -11.17 11.86
N ARG A 4 7.04 -10.18 12.45
CA ARG A 4 7.28 -10.10 13.89
C ARG A 4 6.80 -8.77 14.44
N ALA A 5 6.09 -8.82 15.56
CA ALA A 5 5.54 -7.66 16.23
C ALA A 5 5.71 -7.78 17.74
N GLU A 6 6.12 -6.69 18.39
CA GLU A 6 6.40 -6.64 19.83
C GLU A 6 5.84 -5.38 20.47
N ASN A 7 5.35 -5.51 21.69
CA ASN A 7 4.83 -4.43 22.54
C ASN A 7 3.81 -3.52 21.84
N LEU A 8 2.89 -4.07 21.05
CA LEU A 8 1.81 -3.34 20.39
C LEU A 8 0.52 -3.45 21.21
N GLY A 9 0.30 -2.52 22.13
CA GLY A 9 -0.88 -2.53 23.00
C GLY A 9 -0.99 -3.81 23.82
N ALA A 10 -2.05 -4.61 23.60
CA ALA A 10 -2.22 -5.90 24.27
C ALA A 10 -1.35 -7.04 23.70
N LEU A 11 -0.68 -6.81 22.56
CA LEU A 11 0.22 -7.76 21.93
C LEU A 11 1.63 -7.58 22.49
N HIS A 12 2.05 -8.50 23.37
CA HIS A 12 3.42 -8.51 23.89
C HIS A 12 4.42 -8.96 22.83
N GLN A 13 4.13 -10.06 22.14
CA GLN A 13 4.94 -10.60 21.06
C GLN A 13 4.05 -11.42 20.12
N ALA A 14 4.31 -11.34 18.82
CA ALA A 14 3.76 -12.23 17.82
C ALA A 14 4.80 -12.47 16.73
N GLU A 15 4.85 -13.70 16.25
CA GLU A 15 5.64 -14.13 15.10
C GLU A 15 4.76 -15.05 14.25
N PHE A 16 4.58 -14.72 12.98
CA PHE A 16 3.72 -15.50 12.08
C PHE A 16 4.11 -15.30 10.61
N THR A 17 3.77 -16.29 9.79
CA THR A 17 3.90 -16.22 8.32
C THR A 17 2.51 -16.19 7.70
N LEU A 18 2.42 -15.62 6.49
CA LEU A 18 1.19 -15.65 5.71
C LEU A 18 1.24 -16.83 4.73
N GLY A 19 0.16 -17.60 4.69
CA GLY A 19 -0.10 -18.56 3.62
C GLY A 19 -1.31 -18.11 2.80
N ASP A 20 -1.79 -18.97 1.90
CA ASP A 20 -2.99 -18.70 1.08
C ASP A 20 -4.22 -18.38 1.93
N LEU A 21 -4.32 -19.03 3.10
CA LEU A 21 -5.30 -18.74 4.13
C LEU A 21 -4.63 -18.78 5.51
N THR A 22 -4.59 -17.62 6.17
CA THR A 22 -4.12 -17.50 7.55
C THR A 22 -5.28 -17.13 8.47
N ILE A 23 -5.50 -17.92 9.52
CA ILE A 23 -6.54 -17.68 10.52
C ILE A 23 -5.87 -17.30 11.84
N ILE A 24 -6.17 -16.09 12.33
CA ILE A 24 -5.74 -15.62 13.67
C ILE A 24 -6.95 -15.66 14.60
N CYS A 25 -6.95 -16.59 15.55
CA CYS A 25 -8.04 -16.79 16.52
C CYS A 25 -7.54 -16.71 17.98
N GLY A 26 -8.47 -16.53 18.92
CA GLY A 26 -8.15 -16.40 20.34
C GLY A 26 -9.17 -15.51 21.07
N GLU A 27 -9.02 -15.35 22.38
CA GLU A 27 -9.91 -14.55 23.22
C GLU A 27 -9.93 -13.07 22.84
N ASN A 28 -10.97 -12.35 23.25
CA ASN A 28 -11.05 -10.91 23.01
C ASN A 28 -9.90 -10.18 23.72
N ASN A 29 -9.41 -9.10 23.09
CA ASN A 29 -8.37 -8.23 23.64
C ASN A 29 -6.98 -8.88 23.86
N THR A 30 -6.64 -9.93 23.10
CA THR A 30 -5.34 -10.63 23.18
C THR A 30 -4.33 -10.26 22.09
N GLY A 31 -4.53 -9.15 21.39
CA GLY A 31 -3.59 -8.68 20.38
C GLY A 31 -3.91 -9.01 18.93
N LYS A 32 -4.96 -9.80 18.64
CA LYS A 32 -5.36 -10.15 17.25
C LYS A 32 -5.51 -8.91 16.36
N THR A 33 -6.26 -7.92 16.82
CA THR A 33 -6.45 -6.65 16.12
C THR A 33 -5.13 -5.90 15.91
N TYR A 34 -4.23 -5.91 16.90
CA TYR A 34 -2.93 -5.27 16.79
C TYR A 34 -2.05 -5.93 15.73
N ALA A 35 -1.97 -7.28 15.70
CA ALA A 35 -1.25 -8.01 14.67
C ALA A 35 -1.80 -7.71 13.28
N THR A 36 -3.11 -7.82 13.09
CA THR A 36 -3.77 -7.57 11.80
C THR A 36 -3.60 -6.13 11.34
N TYR A 37 -3.75 -5.15 12.25
CA TYR A 37 -3.67 -3.73 11.88
C TYR A 37 -2.24 -3.30 11.59
N ALA A 38 -1.26 -3.81 12.33
CA ALA A 38 0.15 -3.55 12.07
C ALA A 38 0.58 -4.14 10.73
N LEU A 39 0.16 -5.37 10.40
CA LEU A 39 0.44 -5.95 9.09
C LEU A 39 -0.25 -5.16 7.96
N TYR A 40 -1.54 -4.84 8.12
CA TYR A 40 -2.27 -4.05 7.12
C TYR A 40 -1.60 -2.69 6.87
N GLY A 41 -1.19 -2.01 7.94
CA GLY A 41 -0.48 -0.73 7.85
C GLY A 41 0.83 -0.84 7.08
N PHE A 42 1.64 -1.87 7.36
CA PHE A 42 2.90 -2.10 6.66
C PHE A 42 2.66 -2.32 5.17
N LEU A 43 1.76 -3.25 4.82
CA LEU A 43 1.40 -3.54 3.43
C LEU A 43 0.80 -2.32 2.70
N SER A 44 0.19 -1.38 3.42
CA SER A 44 -0.37 -0.16 2.83
C SER A 44 0.67 0.91 2.53
N PHE A 45 1.84 0.87 3.19
CA PHE A 45 2.83 1.96 3.13
C PHE A 45 4.24 1.51 2.75
N TRP A 46 4.52 0.22 2.57
CA TRP A 46 5.88 -0.28 2.31
C TRP A 46 6.57 0.42 1.13
N LYS A 47 5.86 0.70 0.02
CA LYS A 47 6.42 1.44 -1.13
C LYS A 47 6.92 2.83 -0.75
N ARG A 48 6.25 3.47 0.20
CA ARG A 48 6.63 4.79 0.72
C ARG A 48 7.74 4.71 1.77
N ASP A 49 7.75 3.64 2.56
CA ASP A 49 8.60 3.54 3.75
C ASP A 49 9.96 2.95 3.47
N ILE A 50 10.06 2.02 2.52
CA ILE A 50 11.32 1.48 2.05
C ILE A 50 12.04 2.56 1.23
N PRO A 51 13.21 3.06 1.67
CA PRO A 51 13.94 4.08 0.95
C PRO A 51 14.82 3.43 -0.13
N ILE A 52 14.55 3.73 -1.40
CA ILE A 52 15.46 3.43 -2.50
C ILE A 52 15.80 4.75 -3.18
N GLU A 53 17.05 5.19 -3.03
CA GLU A 53 17.55 6.40 -3.66
C GLU A 53 18.17 6.10 -5.03
N ILE A 54 17.83 6.91 -6.02
CA ILE A 54 18.39 6.80 -7.37
C ILE A 54 19.50 7.85 -7.51
N PRO A 55 20.72 7.45 -7.92
CA PRO A 55 21.82 8.40 -8.12
C PRO A 55 21.42 9.51 -9.09
N LYS A 56 21.76 10.76 -8.75
CA LYS A 56 21.51 11.93 -9.63
C LYS A 56 22.15 11.76 -11.02
N LYS A 57 23.27 11.03 -11.10
CA LYS A 57 23.95 10.69 -12.35
C LYS A 57 23.05 9.89 -13.28
N THR A 58 22.37 8.85 -12.78
CA THR A 58 21.42 8.02 -13.53
C THR A 58 20.29 8.85 -14.12
N ILE A 59 19.74 9.81 -13.34
CA ILE A 59 18.71 10.73 -13.83
C ILE A 59 19.29 11.69 -14.88
N GLY A 60 20.52 12.18 -14.66
CA GLY A 60 21.25 13.00 -15.62
C GLY A 60 21.43 12.29 -16.96
N GLU A 61 21.85 11.02 -16.94
CA GLU A 61 22.04 10.17 -18.13
C GLU A 61 20.72 9.92 -18.86
N LEU A 62 19.64 9.60 -18.14
CA LEU A 62 18.31 9.46 -18.74
C LEU A 62 17.89 10.74 -19.49
N LEU A 63 18.13 11.90 -18.90
CA LEU A 63 17.80 13.20 -19.50
C LEU A 63 18.80 13.64 -20.58
N SER A 64 20.05 13.17 -20.56
CA SER A 64 21.11 13.55 -21.52
C SER A 64 21.27 12.61 -22.70
N ASP A 65 20.83 11.35 -22.57
CA ASP A 65 21.03 10.30 -23.57
C ASP A 65 19.67 9.76 -24.04
N GLY A 66 18.58 10.02 -23.31
CA GLY A 66 17.22 9.60 -23.63
C GLY A 66 16.88 8.19 -23.17
N ALA A 67 17.89 7.43 -22.72
CA ALA A 67 17.72 6.15 -22.07
C ALA A 67 18.83 5.90 -21.06
N VAL A 68 18.55 5.11 -20.03
CA VAL A 68 19.55 4.63 -19.07
C VAL A 68 19.27 3.17 -18.74
N VAL A 69 20.34 2.41 -18.52
CA VAL A 69 20.27 1.03 -18.04
C VAL A 69 20.74 1.02 -16.59
N ILE A 70 19.92 0.44 -15.71
CA ILE A 70 20.19 0.31 -14.29
C ILE A 70 20.40 -1.17 -13.98
N ASP A 71 21.56 -1.51 -13.43
CA ASP A 71 21.86 -2.85 -12.94
C ASP A 71 21.14 -3.08 -11.59
N ILE A 72 20.19 -4.00 -11.58
CA ILE A 72 19.38 -4.35 -10.42
C ILE A 72 20.21 -5.14 -9.39
N THR A 73 21.32 -5.77 -9.79
CA THR A 73 22.17 -6.59 -8.90
C THR A 73 22.61 -5.81 -7.68
N GLU A 74 23.03 -4.55 -7.86
CA GLU A 74 23.47 -3.68 -6.76
C GLU A 74 22.35 -3.39 -5.73
N TYR A 75 21.09 -3.41 -6.18
CA TYR A 75 19.92 -3.19 -5.33
C TYR A 75 19.46 -4.48 -4.67
N GLN A 76 19.61 -5.62 -5.36
CA GLN A 76 19.33 -6.95 -4.80
C GLN A 76 20.24 -7.24 -3.61
N GLU A 77 21.54 -6.96 -3.72
CA GLU A 77 22.51 -7.16 -2.63
C GLU A 77 22.18 -6.33 -1.38
N LYS A 78 21.50 -5.18 -1.55
CA LYS A 78 21.09 -4.27 -0.47
C LYS A 78 19.64 -4.44 -0.04
N ALA A 79 18.89 -5.36 -0.65
CA ALA A 79 17.44 -5.46 -0.47
C ALA A 79 17.04 -5.67 1.01
N LEU A 80 17.76 -6.54 1.73
CA LEU A 80 17.49 -6.75 3.17
C LEU A 80 17.74 -5.49 4.00
N SER A 81 18.81 -4.74 3.70
CA SER A 81 19.08 -3.46 4.37
C SER A 81 17.98 -2.44 4.10
N PHE A 82 17.48 -2.35 2.86
CA PHE A 82 16.36 -1.46 2.53
C PHE A 82 15.09 -1.85 3.28
N LEU A 83 14.83 -3.15 3.43
CA LEU A 83 13.68 -3.66 4.17
C LEU A 83 13.78 -3.35 5.67
N GLU A 84 14.95 -3.50 6.28
CA GLU A 84 15.21 -3.12 7.67
C GLU A 84 14.98 -1.63 7.90
N ASP A 85 15.53 -0.78 7.02
CA ASP A 85 15.31 0.67 7.05
C ASP A 85 13.82 1.01 6.89
N GLY A 86 13.13 0.30 5.99
CA GLY A 86 11.69 0.43 5.79
C GLY A 86 10.88 0.04 7.02
N CYS A 87 11.24 -1.03 7.73
CA CYS A 87 10.61 -1.42 8.98
C CYS A 87 10.85 -0.36 10.07
N SER A 88 12.06 0.20 10.16
CA SER A 88 12.39 1.29 11.07
C SER A 88 11.58 2.56 10.77
N ALA A 89 11.42 2.91 9.50
CA ALA A 89 10.57 4.02 9.06
C ALA A 89 9.09 3.75 9.37
N TYR A 90 8.61 2.52 9.13
CA TYR A 90 7.24 2.10 9.41
C TYR A 90 6.89 2.13 10.91
N ASN A 91 7.82 1.76 11.79
CA ASN A 91 7.61 1.82 13.24
C ASN A 91 7.25 3.22 13.72
N LYS A 92 7.82 4.26 13.10
CA LYS A 92 7.48 5.68 13.39
C LYS A 92 6.06 6.05 12.94
N ARG A 93 5.42 5.25 12.07
CA ARG A 93 4.05 5.45 11.61
C ARG A 93 3.00 4.73 12.44
N LEU A 94 3.37 3.78 13.31
CA LEU A 94 2.41 3.06 14.15
C LEU A 94 1.39 3.98 14.86
N PRO A 95 1.77 5.15 15.42
CA PRO A 95 0.81 6.08 16.01
C PRO A 95 -0.29 6.52 15.03
N MET A 96 0.07 6.79 13.77
CA MET A 96 -0.87 7.09 12.70
C MET A 96 -1.71 5.88 12.31
N ILE A 97 -1.11 4.69 12.18
CA ILE A 97 -1.83 3.47 11.80
C ILE A 97 -2.93 3.14 12.82
N PHE A 98 -2.66 3.34 14.10
CA PHE A 98 -3.58 3.04 15.19
C PHE A 98 -4.43 4.23 15.65
N ALA A 99 -4.22 5.42 15.09
CA ALA A 99 -4.82 6.67 15.56
C ALA A 99 -4.69 6.87 17.08
N ALA A 100 -3.47 6.65 17.60
CA ALA A 100 -3.18 6.66 19.02
C ALA A 100 -1.91 7.49 19.33
N PRO A 101 -1.73 7.96 20.58
CA PRO A 101 -0.56 8.77 20.95
C PRO A 101 0.76 8.05 20.73
N GLU A 102 1.80 8.79 20.30
CA GLU A 102 3.14 8.26 20.04
C GLU A 102 3.75 7.53 21.24
N LYS A 103 3.48 8.02 22.46
CA LYS A 103 3.91 7.42 23.72
C LYS A 103 3.56 5.94 23.85
N ASN A 104 2.46 5.51 23.24
CA ASN A 104 2.02 4.11 23.30
C ASN A 104 2.93 3.16 22.48
N PHE A 105 3.78 3.71 21.60
CA PHE A 105 4.59 2.96 20.66
C PHE A 105 6.10 3.11 20.84
N GLU A 106 6.55 3.82 21.89
CA GLU A 106 7.99 4.07 22.15
C GLU A 106 8.82 2.78 22.27
N LYS A 107 8.19 1.68 22.69
CA LYS A 107 8.81 0.36 22.83
C LYS A 107 8.29 -0.67 21.83
N SER A 108 7.43 -0.23 20.91
CA SER A 108 6.82 -1.11 19.92
C SER A 108 7.77 -1.35 18.76
N THR A 109 7.78 -2.58 18.27
CA THR A 109 8.58 -2.97 17.12
C THR A 109 7.73 -3.82 16.18
N PHE A 110 7.78 -3.51 14.90
CA PHE A 110 7.27 -4.31 13.80
C PHE A 110 8.42 -4.56 12.83
N LEU A 111 8.59 -5.81 12.43
CA LEU A 111 9.65 -6.29 11.54
C LEU A 111 9.06 -7.27 10.53
N ILE A 112 9.64 -7.23 9.34
CA ILE A 112 9.47 -8.25 8.32
C ILE A 112 10.82 -8.91 8.09
N GLU A 113 10.85 -10.23 8.26
CA GLU A 113 12.00 -11.08 8.00
C GLU A 113 11.77 -11.82 6.67
N VAL A 114 12.75 -11.77 5.78
CA VAL A 114 12.72 -12.38 4.45
C VAL A 114 14.07 -13.02 4.22
N GLU A 115 14.07 -14.25 3.71
CA GLU A 115 15.32 -14.91 3.31
C GLU A 115 15.74 -14.42 1.91
N PRO A 116 17.05 -14.29 1.60
CA PRO A 116 17.52 -13.78 0.31
C PRO A 116 16.96 -14.52 -0.92
N ASP A 117 16.66 -15.81 -0.78
CA ASP A 117 16.11 -16.66 -1.84
C ASP A 117 14.62 -16.43 -2.11
N GLU A 118 13.89 -15.78 -1.19
CA GLU A 118 12.49 -15.39 -1.40
C GLU A 118 12.35 -14.16 -2.32
N ILE A 119 13.43 -13.42 -2.57
CA ILE A 119 13.46 -12.26 -3.47
C ILE A 119 13.66 -12.76 -4.91
N HIS A 120 12.55 -12.96 -5.62
CA HIS A 120 12.57 -13.45 -7.00
C HIS A 120 12.58 -12.32 -8.03
N LEU A 121 13.65 -12.24 -8.82
CA LEU A 121 13.84 -11.24 -9.88
C LEU A 121 13.74 -11.82 -11.29
N SER A 122 13.06 -12.95 -11.49
CA SER A 122 12.91 -13.56 -12.82
C SER A 122 11.82 -12.92 -13.67
N GLU A 123 10.83 -12.29 -13.05
CA GLU A 123 9.64 -11.78 -13.73
C GLU A 123 9.95 -10.64 -14.71
N GLU A 124 9.24 -10.62 -15.84
CA GLU A 124 9.24 -9.46 -16.72
C GLU A 124 8.53 -8.27 -16.07
N TYR A 125 8.97 -7.06 -16.38
CA TYR A 125 8.32 -5.85 -15.89
C TYR A 125 8.19 -4.85 -17.03
N GLU A 126 6.99 -4.31 -17.21
CA GLU A 126 6.73 -3.20 -18.11
C GLU A 126 5.83 -2.18 -17.42
N ASN A 127 6.25 -0.93 -17.45
CA ASN A 127 5.46 0.19 -16.97
C ASN A 127 5.60 1.38 -17.92
N LEU A 128 4.45 1.96 -18.27
CA LEU A 128 4.36 3.15 -19.10
C LEU A 128 3.90 4.33 -18.24
N VAL A 129 4.82 5.25 -17.97
CA VAL A 129 4.52 6.47 -17.23
C VAL A 129 3.92 7.48 -18.20
N GLN A 130 2.67 7.83 -17.98
CA GLN A 130 1.92 8.76 -18.83
C GLN A 130 1.26 9.88 -18.02
N SER A 131 1.28 11.08 -18.59
CA SER A 131 0.44 12.21 -18.19
C SER A 131 -0.86 12.20 -19.01
N ALA A 132 -1.83 13.04 -18.65
CA ALA A 132 -3.16 13.08 -19.25
C ALA A 132 -3.18 13.04 -20.79
N ASN A 133 -2.18 13.65 -21.45
CA ASN A 133 -2.10 13.74 -22.91
C ASN A 133 -0.74 13.28 -23.50
N SER A 134 0.18 12.71 -22.72
CA SER A 134 1.52 12.36 -23.23
C SER A 134 2.19 11.22 -22.48
N LYS A 135 2.90 10.36 -23.23
CA LYS A 135 3.76 9.30 -22.68
C LYS A 135 5.10 9.92 -22.28
N LEU A 136 5.46 9.81 -21.01
CA LEU A 136 6.66 10.42 -20.44
C LEU A 136 7.86 9.47 -20.54
N PHE A 137 7.73 8.28 -19.94
CA PHE A 137 8.80 7.28 -19.89
C PHE A 137 8.23 5.87 -20.06
N SER A 138 9.01 4.96 -20.65
CA SER A 138 8.83 3.52 -20.50
C SER A 138 9.91 2.96 -19.57
N ILE A 139 9.52 2.02 -18.73
CA ILE A 139 10.41 1.29 -17.86
C ILE A 139 10.18 -0.20 -18.11
N THR A 140 11.22 -0.88 -18.56
CA THR A 140 11.13 -2.27 -19.01
C THR A 140 12.27 -3.10 -18.44
N LYS A 141 11.95 -4.32 -18.02
CA LYS A 141 12.90 -5.35 -17.61
C LYS A 141 12.48 -6.65 -18.29
N ALA A 142 13.41 -7.25 -19.02
CA ALA A 142 13.17 -8.55 -19.65
C ALA A 142 13.21 -9.69 -18.61
N GLN A 143 12.52 -10.78 -18.91
CA GLN A 143 12.56 -12.00 -18.10
C GLN A 143 14.00 -12.49 -17.91
N ASP A 144 14.32 -12.92 -16.67
CA ASP A 144 15.65 -13.41 -16.26
C ASP A 144 16.82 -12.46 -16.52
N LYS A 145 16.54 -11.18 -16.77
CA LYS A 145 17.55 -10.11 -16.88
C LYS A 145 17.53 -9.23 -15.64
N LEU A 146 18.72 -8.79 -15.25
CA LEU A 146 18.91 -7.84 -14.14
C LEU A 146 19.13 -6.40 -14.63
N ASP A 147 18.86 -6.15 -15.91
CA ASP A 147 18.95 -4.83 -16.52
C ASP A 147 17.55 -4.18 -16.55
N LEU A 148 17.39 -3.07 -15.82
CA LEU A 148 16.20 -2.22 -15.92
C LEU A 148 16.48 -1.10 -16.93
N ILE A 149 15.75 -1.10 -18.03
CA ILE A 149 15.88 -0.10 -19.09
C ILE A 149 14.81 0.97 -18.88
N VAL A 150 15.24 2.22 -18.70
CA VAL A 150 14.35 3.38 -18.63
C VAL A 150 14.56 4.22 -19.88
N THR A 151 13.49 4.54 -20.61
CA THR A 151 13.55 5.30 -21.86
C THR A 151 12.59 6.49 -21.81
N LEU A 152 13.07 7.67 -22.20
CA LEU A 152 12.27 8.87 -22.36
C LEU A 152 11.50 8.79 -23.69
N LEU A 153 10.19 8.97 -23.64
CA LEU A 153 9.29 8.82 -24.80
C LEU A 153 8.86 10.15 -25.42
N MET A 154 9.50 11.25 -25.02
CA MET A 154 9.22 12.60 -25.52
C MET A 154 10.50 13.42 -25.67
N GLU A 155 10.40 14.54 -26.39
CA GLU A 155 11.49 15.51 -26.47
C GLU A 155 11.80 16.08 -25.09
N ARG A 156 13.09 16.27 -24.80
CA ARG A 156 13.59 16.67 -23.48
C ARG A 156 13.07 18.03 -23.06
N GLU A 157 12.99 18.94 -24.02
CA GLU A 157 12.52 20.31 -23.87
C GLU A 157 11.03 20.37 -23.48
N ALA A 158 10.27 19.31 -23.79
CA ALA A 158 8.86 19.19 -23.43
C ALA A 158 8.65 18.62 -22.01
N LEU A 159 9.67 18.01 -21.40
CA LEU A 159 9.57 17.37 -20.10
C LEU A 159 9.61 18.43 -18.97
N LYS A 160 8.44 18.69 -18.37
CA LYS A 160 8.29 19.62 -17.23
C LYS A 160 8.34 18.94 -15.86
N VAL A 161 8.81 17.69 -15.79
CA VAL A 161 8.80 16.90 -14.55
C VAL A 161 10.09 17.13 -13.76
N PRO A 162 10.02 17.49 -12.46
CA PRO A 162 11.21 17.63 -11.62
C PRO A 162 12.01 16.33 -11.51
N GLN A 163 13.34 16.43 -11.50
CA GLN A 163 14.24 15.27 -11.37
C GLN A 163 13.94 14.40 -10.15
N GLY A 164 13.56 15.00 -9.02
CA GLY A 164 13.19 14.27 -7.81
C GLY A 164 11.96 13.37 -8.00
N VAL A 165 11.00 13.78 -8.82
CA VAL A 165 9.82 12.95 -9.13
C VAL A 165 10.22 11.77 -10.02
N ILE A 166 11.10 11.99 -10.99
CA ILE A 166 11.63 10.91 -11.84
C ILE A 166 12.39 9.87 -10.99
N ALA A 167 13.25 10.34 -10.08
CA ALA A 167 13.96 9.48 -9.14
C ALA A 167 13.00 8.67 -8.26
N GLN A 168 11.94 9.30 -7.75
CA GLN A 168 10.92 8.62 -6.96
C GLN A 168 10.21 7.54 -7.77
N VAL A 169 9.80 7.82 -9.01
CA VAL A 169 9.13 6.85 -9.88
C VAL A 169 10.03 5.64 -10.15
N ILE A 170 11.30 5.87 -10.50
CA ILE A 170 12.26 4.77 -10.73
C ILE A 170 12.49 3.99 -9.43
N GLY A 171 12.62 4.68 -8.29
CA GLY A 171 12.75 4.04 -6.98
C GLY A 171 11.55 3.17 -6.63
N ASP A 172 10.33 3.64 -6.90
CA ASP A 172 9.09 2.86 -6.67
C ASP A 172 8.98 1.65 -7.59
N VAL A 173 9.50 1.74 -8.82
CA VAL A 173 9.62 0.58 -9.72
C VAL A 173 10.62 -0.44 -9.20
N LEU A 174 11.80 -0.01 -8.74
CA LEU A 174 12.77 -0.93 -8.13
C LEU A 174 12.20 -1.61 -6.89
N LYS A 175 11.47 -0.88 -6.05
CA LYS A 175 10.74 -1.45 -4.91
C LYS A 175 9.75 -2.53 -5.35
N GLU A 176 8.99 -2.29 -6.42
CA GLU A 176 8.05 -3.28 -6.96
C GLU A 176 8.77 -4.52 -7.49
N ILE A 177 9.87 -4.34 -8.21
CA ILE A 177 10.66 -5.45 -8.73
C ILE A 177 11.28 -6.28 -7.60
N LEU A 178 11.76 -5.64 -6.52
CA LEU A 178 12.41 -6.32 -5.40
C LEU A 178 11.42 -6.97 -4.44
N PHE A 179 10.29 -6.33 -4.15
CA PHE A 179 9.41 -6.73 -3.05
C PHE A 179 7.94 -6.93 -3.44
N GLY A 180 7.54 -6.60 -4.67
CA GLY A 180 6.13 -6.67 -5.10
C GLY A 180 5.54 -8.09 -5.03
N SER A 181 6.35 -9.11 -5.29
CA SER A 181 5.94 -10.53 -5.15
C SER A 181 5.78 -10.96 -3.69
N LEU A 182 6.47 -10.30 -2.75
CA LEU A 182 6.42 -10.59 -1.32
C LEU A 182 5.28 -9.86 -0.61
N PHE A 183 4.96 -8.63 -1.04
CA PHE A 183 4.04 -7.75 -0.35
C PHE A 183 2.74 -7.54 -1.15
N PRO A 184 1.68 -8.31 -0.84
CA PRO A 184 0.42 -8.19 -1.56
C PRO A 184 -0.26 -6.84 -1.27
N THR A 185 -1.11 -6.41 -2.22
CA THR A 185 -1.97 -5.25 -2.02
C THR A 185 -3.02 -5.60 -0.95
N PRO A 186 -3.04 -4.90 0.20
CA PRO A 186 -3.91 -5.29 1.30
C PRO A 186 -5.35 -4.77 1.09
N PHE A 187 -6.32 -5.57 1.50
CA PHE A 187 -7.72 -5.18 1.60
C PHE A 187 -8.28 -5.63 2.96
N ILE A 188 -9.14 -4.81 3.57
CA ILE A 188 -9.64 -5.07 4.92
C ILE A 188 -11.16 -4.97 5.02
N VAL A 189 -11.73 -6.01 5.62
CA VAL A 189 -13.17 -6.12 5.86
C VAL A 189 -13.43 -6.39 7.34
N SER A 190 -14.31 -5.60 7.95
CA SER A 190 -14.81 -5.86 9.31
C SER A 190 -15.96 -6.86 9.29
N ALA A 191 -16.13 -7.62 10.37
CA ALA A 191 -17.33 -8.42 10.60
C ALA A 191 -18.57 -7.53 10.90
N GLU A 192 -18.36 -6.35 11.50
CA GLU A 192 -19.43 -5.40 11.85
C GLU A 192 -19.87 -4.52 10.67
N ARG A 193 -20.14 -5.13 9.52
CA ARG A 193 -20.54 -4.41 8.29
C ARG A 193 -21.85 -3.65 8.46
N THR A 194 -22.77 -4.21 9.25
CA THR A 194 -24.08 -3.61 9.52
C THR A 194 -23.95 -2.28 10.27
N GLY A 195 -23.07 -2.20 11.27
CA GLY A 195 -22.83 -0.97 12.03
C GLY A 195 -22.25 0.13 11.15
N ALA A 196 -21.22 -0.18 10.36
CA ALA A 196 -20.61 0.76 9.42
C ALA A 196 -21.61 1.26 8.36
N ALA A 197 -22.52 0.41 7.89
CA ALA A 197 -23.54 0.79 6.92
C ALA A 197 -24.65 1.67 7.55
N ILE A 198 -25.12 1.35 8.77
CA ILE A 198 -26.17 2.09 9.45
C ILE A 198 -25.71 3.50 9.82
N PHE A 199 -24.53 3.65 10.42
CA PHE A 199 -24.01 4.94 10.93
C PHE A 199 -23.21 5.72 9.90
N ARG A 200 -23.31 5.35 8.61
CA ARG A 200 -22.51 5.92 7.55
C ARG A 200 -22.67 7.44 7.45
N LYS A 201 -23.91 7.94 7.51
CA LYS A 201 -24.23 9.36 7.36
C LYS A 201 -23.64 10.17 8.51
N GLU A 202 -23.74 9.67 9.73
CA GLU A 202 -23.19 10.28 10.93
C GLU A 202 -21.67 10.36 10.87
N LEU A 203 -21.01 9.31 10.38
CA LEU A 203 -19.56 9.29 10.15
C LEU A 203 -19.15 10.29 9.05
N ASP A 204 -19.98 10.50 8.02
CA ASP A 204 -19.73 11.50 6.96
C ASP A 204 -19.84 12.94 7.49
N PHE A 205 -20.82 13.21 8.37
CA PHE A 205 -20.96 14.52 9.01
C PHE A 205 -19.77 14.89 9.90
N ALA A 206 -19.25 13.95 10.69
CA ALA A 206 -18.07 14.17 11.53
C ALA A 206 -16.83 14.54 10.69
N ARG A 207 -16.59 13.81 9.60
CA ARG A 207 -15.48 14.08 8.68
C ARG A 207 -15.62 15.43 7.97
N ASN A 208 -16.80 15.75 7.45
CA ASN A 208 -17.02 17.01 6.73
C ASN A 208 -16.81 18.21 7.66
N ARG A 209 -17.26 18.11 8.92
CA ARG A 209 -17.00 19.14 9.93
C ARG A 209 -15.51 19.31 10.22
N LEU A 210 -14.75 18.22 10.31
CA LEU A 210 -13.31 18.28 10.50
C LEU A 210 -12.60 18.92 9.28
N LEU A 211 -13.03 18.61 8.06
CA LEU A 211 -12.53 19.26 6.85
C LEU A 211 -12.86 20.76 6.80
N GLU A 212 -14.05 21.16 7.25
CA GLU A 212 -14.43 22.57 7.37
C GLU A 212 -13.59 23.31 8.43
N GLU A 213 -13.32 22.68 9.57
CA GLU A 213 -12.46 23.25 10.62
C GLU A 213 -11.01 23.40 10.15
N ILE A 214 -10.51 22.46 9.33
CA ILE A 214 -9.18 22.58 8.73
C ILE A 214 -9.16 23.62 7.58
N GLY A 215 -10.22 23.71 6.78
CA GLY A 215 -10.35 24.73 5.73
C GLY A 215 -10.43 26.17 6.28
N LYS A 216 -10.75 26.31 7.58
CA LYS A 216 -10.68 27.58 8.33
C LYS A 216 -9.30 27.83 8.96
N GLY A 217 -8.41 26.85 8.96
CA GLY A 217 -7.02 26.93 9.40
C GLY A 217 -6.05 27.35 8.29
N ASP A 218 -4.85 27.76 8.70
CA ASP A 218 -3.81 28.44 7.91
C ASP A 218 -3.54 27.83 6.52
N LYS A 219 -3.45 28.68 5.48
CA LYS A 219 -3.38 28.30 4.05
C LYS A 219 -2.03 27.69 3.61
N ASN A 220 -1.08 27.55 4.53
CA ASN A 220 0.28 27.06 4.28
C ASN A 220 0.55 25.66 4.89
N MET A 221 -0.48 24.87 5.21
CA MET A 221 -0.27 23.50 5.73
C MET A 221 0.24 22.55 4.64
N ASP A 222 1.26 21.77 4.99
CA ASP A 222 1.76 20.67 4.18
C ASP A 222 0.62 19.65 3.93
N PRO A 223 0.42 19.16 2.68
CA PRO A 223 -0.60 18.15 2.36
C PRO A 223 -0.53 16.90 3.26
N MET A 224 0.66 16.56 3.74
CA MET A 224 0.90 15.44 4.63
C MET A 224 0.44 15.74 6.06
N ASP A 225 0.66 16.96 6.57
CA ASP A 225 0.12 17.41 7.87
C ASP A 225 -1.41 17.48 7.84
N LEU A 226 -1.98 17.88 6.70
CA LEU A 226 -3.42 17.85 6.46
C LEU A 226 -3.96 16.42 6.52
N PHE A 227 -3.30 15.49 5.82
CA PHE A 227 -3.63 14.06 5.90
C PHE A 227 -3.52 13.56 7.34
N PHE A 228 -2.44 13.84 8.08
CA PHE A 228 -2.31 13.40 9.47
C PHE A 228 -3.42 13.96 10.39
N LYS A 229 -3.85 15.21 10.21
CA LYS A 229 -4.94 15.80 10.98
C LYS A 229 -6.30 15.16 10.69
N VAL A 230 -6.55 14.76 9.45
CA VAL A 230 -7.80 14.09 9.03
C VAL A 230 -7.87 12.63 9.49
N HIS A 231 -6.76 12.04 9.93
CA HIS A 231 -6.66 10.61 10.26
C HIS A 231 -6.67 10.32 11.78
N LYS A 232 -7.17 11.23 12.62
CA LYS A 232 -7.18 11.06 14.09
C LYS A 232 -8.37 10.27 14.63
N ASP A 233 -9.45 10.11 13.87
CA ASP A 233 -10.70 9.61 14.44
C ASP A 233 -10.73 8.08 14.60
N TYR A 234 -10.04 7.34 13.72
CA TYR A 234 -10.03 5.88 13.70
C TYR A 234 -8.69 5.35 13.22
N ALA A 235 -8.31 4.16 13.70
CA ALA A 235 -7.20 3.41 13.13
C ALA A 235 -7.40 3.23 11.62
N LEU A 236 -6.29 3.30 10.86
CA LEU A 236 -6.29 3.24 9.40
C LEU A 236 -7.12 2.06 8.84
N PRO A 237 -6.99 0.82 9.35
CA PRO A 237 -7.79 -0.30 8.86
C PRO A 237 -9.31 -0.11 8.98
N VAL A 238 -9.74 0.50 10.09
CA VAL A 238 -11.17 0.81 10.32
C VAL A 238 -11.62 1.86 9.32
N LYS A 239 -10.84 2.93 9.16
CA LYS A 239 -11.13 3.99 8.20
C LYS A 239 -11.26 3.44 6.79
N GLN A 240 -10.31 2.63 6.34
CA GLN A 240 -10.32 2.03 5.00
C GLN A 240 -11.55 1.13 4.80
N ASN A 241 -11.93 0.35 5.81
CA ASN A 241 -13.15 -0.46 5.75
C ASN A 241 -14.44 0.40 5.65
N VAL A 242 -14.52 1.49 6.44
CA VAL A 242 -15.65 2.42 6.40
C VAL A 242 -15.71 3.15 5.07
N ASP A 243 -14.58 3.65 4.57
CA ASP A 243 -14.50 4.34 3.28
C ASP A 243 -14.88 3.42 2.10
N PHE A 244 -14.46 2.15 2.14
CA PHE A 244 -14.93 1.15 1.19
C PHE A 244 -16.45 0.94 1.27
N THR A 245 -16.99 0.77 2.49
CA THR A 245 -18.42 0.56 2.71
C THR A 245 -19.27 1.75 2.21
N ARG A 246 -18.72 2.97 2.27
CA ARG A 246 -19.36 4.16 1.70
C ARG A 246 -19.46 4.10 0.17
N GLN A 247 -18.43 3.59 -0.49
CA GLN A 247 -18.39 3.55 -1.95
C GLN A 247 -19.29 2.45 -2.54
N LEU A 248 -19.72 1.47 -1.73
CA LEU A 248 -20.54 0.34 -2.19
C LEU A 248 -21.80 0.75 -2.97
N GLU A 249 -22.48 1.84 -2.59
CA GLU A 249 -23.70 2.28 -3.30
C GLU A 249 -23.40 2.88 -4.69
N SER A 250 -22.27 3.56 -4.85
CA SER A 250 -21.83 4.02 -6.16
C SER A 250 -21.29 2.85 -6.99
N THR A 251 -20.45 2.01 -6.38
CA THR A 251 -19.83 0.85 -7.05
C THR A 251 -20.88 -0.18 -7.48
N SER A 252 -21.99 -0.35 -6.75
CA SER A 252 -23.06 -1.27 -7.15
C SER A 252 -23.82 -0.83 -8.40
N LYS A 253 -23.69 0.43 -8.82
CA LYS A 253 -24.27 0.96 -10.07
C LYS A 253 -23.37 0.71 -11.27
N GLU A 254 -22.12 0.34 -11.04
CA GLU A 254 -21.16 0.01 -12.09
C GLU A 254 -21.33 -1.45 -12.52
N THR A 255 -21.11 -1.73 -13.80
CA THR A 255 -21.12 -3.11 -14.29
C THR A 255 -19.76 -3.71 -13.97
N SER A 256 -19.73 -4.84 -13.27
CA SER A 256 -18.47 -5.50 -12.94
C SER A 256 -17.93 -6.25 -14.16
N PHE A 257 -16.60 -6.36 -14.26
CA PHE A 257 -15.97 -7.19 -15.27
C PHE A 257 -16.43 -8.65 -15.21
N ILE A 258 -16.88 -9.14 -14.04
CA ILE A 258 -17.42 -10.50 -13.87
C ILE A 258 -18.79 -10.61 -14.57
N ALA A 259 -19.63 -9.59 -14.44
CA ALA A 259 -20.91 -9.52 -15.13
C ALA A 259 -20.74 -9.38 -16.66
N GLU A 260 -19.73 -8.63 -17.10
CA GLU A 260 -19.40 -8.45 -18.52
C GLU A 260 -18.82 -9.72 -19.15
N ASN A 261 -17.93 -10.43 -18.45
CA ASN A 261 -17.23 -11.61 -18.96
C ASN A 261 -17.99 -12.94 -18.81
N GLN A 262 -19.28 -12.90 -18.42
CA GLN A 262 -20.14 -14.08 -18.29
C GLN A 262 -19.47 -15.27 -17.57
N VAL A 263 -18.90 -15.05 -16.38
CA VAL A 263 -18.50 -16.17 -15.49
C VAL A 263 -19.77 -16.76 -14.83
N LEU A 264 -20.67 -17.24 -15.69
CA LEU A 264 -22.00 -17.78 -15.40
C LEU A 264 -21.99 -18.92 -14.36
N PRO A 265 -21.03 -19.87 -14.35
CA PRO A 265 -21.10 -20.99 -13.42
C PRO A 265 -20.90 -20.58 -11.96
N VAL A 266 -19.94 -19.69 -11.68
CA VAL A 266 -19.61 -19.26 -10.32
C VAL A 266 -20.67 -18.30 -9.78
N LEU A 267 -21.13 -17.36 -10.60
CA LEU A 267 -22.22 -16.45 -10.23
C LEU A 267 -23.52 -17.21 -10.00
N ALA A 268 -23.88 -18.17 -10.87
CA ALA A 268 -25.08 -18.99 -10.68
C ALA A 268 -24.99 -19.82 -9.38
N TYR A 269 -23.82 -20.39 -9.07
CA TYR A 269 -23.61 -21.13 -7.82
C TYR A 269 -23.70 -20.24 -6.58
N LEU A 270 -23.09 -19.05 -6.61
CA LEU A 270 -23.13 -18.11 -5.47
C LEU A 270 -24.55 -17.58 -5.23
N VAL A 271 -25.28 -17.22 -6.30
CA VAL A 271 -26.67 -16.78 -6.23
C VAL A 271 -27.57 -17.91 -5.72
N ASP A 272 -27.40 -19.14 -6.22
CA ASP A 272 -28.19 -20.29 -5.76
C ASP A 272 -27.88 -20.63 -4.28
N SER A 273 -26.62 -20.51 -3.85
CA SER A 273 -26.25 -20.72 -2.44
C SER A 273 -26.81 -19.64 -1.51
N ALA A 274 -26.80 -18.37 -1.96
CA ALA A 274 -27.36 -17.26 -1.20
C ALA A 274 -28.89 -17.41 -1.07
N VAL A 275 -29.59 -17.75 -2.15
CA VAL A 275 -31.04 -17.99 -2.13
C VAL A 275 -31.40 -19.18 -1.23
N ARG A 276 -30.61 -20.27 -1.24
CA ARG A 276 -30.82 -21.42 -0.34
C ARG A 276 -30.58 -21.11 1.13
N SER A 277 -29.74 -20.13 1.46
CA SER A 277 -29.50 -19.71 2.85
C SER A 277 -30.62 -18.83 3.45
N PHE A 278 -31.56 -18.35 2.62
CA PHE A 278 -32.68 -17.49 3.03
C PHE A 278 -34.06 -18.17 2.94
N LEU A 279 -34.13 -19.45 2.56
CA LEU A 279 -35.35 -20.24 2.62
C LEU A 279 -35.28 -21.20 3.81
N PRO A 280 -36.28 -21.17 4.73
CA PRO A 280 -36.32 -22.03 5.91
C PRO A 280 -36.45 -23.52 5.56
#